data_AF-A0A194YMV4-F1
#
_entry.id   AF-A0A194YMV4-F1
#
_cell.length_a   1.000
_cell.length_b   1.000
_cell.length_c   1.000
_cell.angle_alpha   90.00
_cell.angle_beta   90.00
_cell.angle_gamma   90.00
#
_symmetry.space_group_name_H-M   'P 1'
#
loop_
_entity.id
_entity.type
_entity.pdbx_description
1 polymer ?
#
loop_
_entity_poly.entity_id
_entity_poly.type
_entity_poly.pdbx_seq_one_letter_code
_entity_poly.pdbx_strand_id
1 'polypeptide(L)'
;MTGSSKKHELKSKKTISKKNTQSRRQKKLKAYDLSALSEFLPEPAALEQKTEAKLNCKSRQTLVLQEAAHLKAVLDNLQFQLDPFAVIHQHLLATQPPAAAKGDAMRQGKDSKKEKRRGKKGASSSSQAMDI
;
A
#
# COMPACT_ATOMS: atom_id res chain seq x y z
N MET A 1 -22.58 -65.89 -36.71
CA MET A 1 -22.66 -64.71 -37.60
C MET A 1 -21.80 -63.62 -36.99
N THR A 2 -20.62 -63.35 -37.54
CA THR A 2 -19.66 -62.36 -37.02
C THR A 2 -19.91 -61.00 -37.66
N GLY A 3 -20.55 -60.08 -36.93
CA GLY A 3 -20.73 -58.70 -37.37
C GLY A 3 -19.44 -57.91 -37.18
N SER A 4 -18.76 -57.57 -38.28
CA SER A 4 -17.63 -56.64 -38.28
C SER A 4 -18.15 -55.21 -38.31
N SER A 5 -18.14 -54.52 -37.16
CA SER A 5 -18.46 -53.09 -37.10
C SER A 5 -17.25 -52.26 -37.53
N LYS A 6 -17.30 -51.75 -38.77
CA LYS A 6 -16.31 -50.83 -39.34
C LYS A 6 -16.47 -49.46 -38.68
N LYS A 7 -15.45 -49.05 -37.91
CA LYS A 7 -15.38 -47.70 -37.30
C LYS A 7 -15.14 -46.65 -38.38
N HIS A 8 -15.90 -45.57 -38.35
CA HIS A 8 -15.59 -44.34 -39.07
C HIS A 8 -15.20 -43.26 -38.06
N GLU A 9 -13.89 -42.99 -37.94
CA GLU A 9 -13.32 -41.91 -37.13
C GLU A 9 -13.13 -40.68 -38.00
N LEU A 10 -13.83 -39.58 -37.70
CA LEU A 10 -13.69 -38.30 -38.42
C LEU A 10 -12.55 -37.48 -37.80
N LYS A 11 -11.39 -37.43 -38.48
CA LYS A 11 -10.25 -36.61 -38.05
C LYS A 11 -10.27 -35.24 -38.74
N SER A 12 -10.75 -34.21 -38.05
CA SER A 12 -10.63 -32.81 -38.49
C SER A 12 -9.32 -32.19 -38.00
N LYS A 13 -8.38 -31.90 -38.92
CA LYS A 13 -7.16 -31.15 -38.62
C LYS A 13 -7.38 -29.66 -38.90
N LYS A 14 -7.68 -28.85 -37.87
CA LYS A 14 -7.67 -27.39 -37.97
C LYS A 14 -6.30 -26.88 -37.54
N THR A 15 -5.45 -26.49 -38.49
CA THR A 15 -4.18 -25.82 -38.19
C THR A 15 -4.44 -24.32 -38.00
N ILE A 16 -4.29 -23.85 -36.77
CA ILE A 16 -4.41 -22.43 -36.42
C ILE A 16 -3.05 -21.77 -36.66
N SER A 17 -2.93 -20.98 -37.73
CA SER A 17 -1.75 -20.15 -37.99
C SER A 17 -1.93 -18.78 -37.33
N LYS A 18 -0.96 -18.36 -36.51
CA LYS A 18 -0.95 -17.02 -35.90
C LYS A 18 -0.38 -15.99 -36.89
N LYS A 19 -1.25 -15.15 -37.46
CA LYS A 19 -0.81 -13.95 -38.20
C LYS A 19 -0.44 -12.84 -37.20
N ASN A 20 0.83 -12.44 -37.19
CA ASN A 20 1.31 -11.32 -36.38
C ASN A 20 0.89 -9.97 -37.01
N THR A 21 -0.11 -9.32 -36.41
CA THR A 21 -0.49 -7.92 -36.69
C THR A 21 0.17 -6.95 -35.70
N GLN A 22 1.50 -6.85 -35.71
CA GLN A 22 2.23 -5.87 -34.89
C GLN A 22 2.22 -4.46 -35.49
N SER A 23 2.03 -4.32 -36.80
CA SER A 23 2.20 -3.04 -37.51
C SER A 23 1.05 -2.03 -37.27
N ARG A 24 -0.18 -2.47 -36.96
CA ARG A 24 -1.34 -1.56 -36.80
C ARG A 24 -1.32 -0.70 -35.52
N ARG A 25 -0.43 -0.98 -34.56
CA ARG A 25 -0.45 -0.33 -33.22
C ARG A 25 0.51 0.84 -33.06
N GLN A 26 1.29 1.22 -34.08
CA GLN A 26 2.23 2.35 -33.98
C GLN A 26 1.55 3.72 -34.17
N LYS A 27 0.32 3.90 -33.69
CA LYS A 27 -0.23 5.26 -33.56
C LYS A 27 0.63 5.98 -32.52
N LYS A 28 1.43 6.94 -32.97
CA LYS A 28 2.29 7.77 -32.12
C LYS A 28 1.39 8.49 -31.12
N LEU A 29 1.35 7.98 -29.89
CA LEU A 29 0.70 8.66 -28.79
C LEU A 29 1.39 10.01 -28.64
N LYS A 30 0.61 11.09 -28.73
CA LYS A 30 1.08 12.41 -28.34
C LYS A 30 1.21 12.36 -26.82
N ALA A 31 2.43 12.29 -26.32
CA ALA A 31 2.67 12.53 -24.91
C ALA A 31 2.37 14.02 -24.68
N TYR A 32 1.27 14.30 -23.99
CA TYR A 32 1.02 15.65 -23.50
C TYR A 32 2.05 15.94 -22.42
N ASP A 33 2.69 17.09 -22.50
CA ASP A 33 3.56 17.56 -21.45
C ASP A 33 2.69 17.94 -20.24
N LEU A 34 2.84 17.19 -19.14
CA LEU A 34 2.11 17.38 -17.89
C LEU A 34 2.92 18.18 -16.87
N SER A 35 4.06 18.77 -17.25
CA SER A 35 4.94 19.51 -16.34
C SER A 35 4.22 20.67 -15.64
N ALA A 36 3.22 21.28 -16.28
CA ALA A 36 2.38 22.33 -15.68
C ALA A 36 1.60 21.86 -14.43
N LEU A 37 1.39 20.56 -14.24
CA LEU A 37 0.74 20.03 -13.04
C LEU A 37 1.69 19.98 -11.83
N SER A 38 3.00 20.07 -12.05
CA SER A 38 4.00 20.01 -10.98
C SER A 38 3.97 21.24 -10.07
N GLU A 39 3.53 22.40 -10.57
CA GLU A 39 3.48 23.65 -9.81
C GLU A 39 2.35 23.65 -8.75
N PHE A 40 1.33 22.81 -8.94
CA PHE A 40 0.19 22.70 -8.03
C PHE A 40 0.35 21.59 -6.99
N LEU A 41 1.36 20.73 -7.17
CA LEU A 41 1.65 19.65 -6.25
C LEU A 41 2.76 20.10 -5.29
N PRO A 42 2.66 19.75 -3.99
CA PRO A 42 3.79 19.90 -3.08
C PRO A 42 5.01 19.18 -3.66
N GLU A 43 6.15 19.88 -3.71
CA GLU A 43 7.41 19.26 -4.14
C GLU A 43 7.66 18.05 -3.22
N PRO A 44 7.71 16.83 -3.78
CA PRO A 44 7.84 15.64 -2.94
C PRO A 44 9.23 15.70 -2.32
N ALA A 45 9.30 16.03 -1.03
CA ALA A 45 10.51 15.87 -0.23
C ALA A 45 11.00 14.44 -0.46
N ALA A 46 12.10 14.31 -1.22
CA ALA A 46 12.63 13.08 -1.83
C ALA A 46 11.91 11.85 -1.29
N LEU A 47 10.79 11.51 -1.94
CA LEU A 47 9.92 10.46 -1.46
C LEU A 47 10.76 9.20 -1.64
N GLU A 48 11.41 8.77 -0.56
CA GLU A 48 11.99 7.44 -0.38
C GLU A 48 10.96 6.52 -0.98
N GLN A 49 11.21 6.11 -2.24
CA GLN A 49 10.27 5.34 -3.01
C GLN A 49 10.13 4.09 -2.18
N LYS A 50 9.04 4.00 -1.41
CA LYS A 50 8.81 2.89 -0.51
C LYS A 50 8.75 1.69 -1.43
N THR A 51 9.89 1.02 -1.52
CA THR A 51 10.09 -0.13 -2.38
C THR A 51 8.93 -1.07 -2.11
N GLU A 52 8.37 -1.64 -3.17
CA GLU A 52 7.22 -2.54 -3.10
C GLU A 52 7.52 -3.66 -2.10
N ALA A 53 7.16 -3.44 -0.83
CA ALA A 53 7.44 -4.37 0.24
C ALA A 53 6.63 -5.60 -0.09
N LYS A 54 7.30 -6.69 -0.49
CA LYS A 54 6.65 -7.95 -0.84
C LYS A 54 5.93 -8.49 0.39
N LEU A 55 4.67 -8.10 0.53
CA LEU A 55 3.80 -8.58 1.59
C LEU A 55 3.54 -10.06 1.34
N ASN A 56 3.85 -10.90 2.32
CA ASN A 56 3.56 -12.32 2.28
C ASN A 56 2.03 -12.57 2.39
N CYS A 57 1.58 -13.78 2.05
CA CYS A 57 0.15 -14.09 2.04
C CYS A 57 -0.53 -13.87 3.40
N LYS A 58 0.15 -14.18 4.51
CA LYS A 58 -0.37 -13.97 5.87
C LYS A 58 -0.45 -12.49 6.21
N SER A 59 0.59 -11.71 5.91
CA SER A 59 0.62 -10.27 6.19
C SER A 59 -0.41 -9.51 5.37
N ARG A 60 -0.70 -9.97 4.14
CA ARG A 60 -1.81 -9.44 3.33
C ARG A 60 -3.16 -9.71 3.99
N GLN A 61 -3.39 -10.94 4.45
CA GLN A 61 -4.64 -11.28 5.13
C GLN A 61 -4.83 -10.46 6.41
N THR A 62 -3.79 -10.29 7.22
CA THR A 62 -3.89 -9.47 8.43
C THR A 62 -4.18 -8.01 8.12
N LEU A 63 -3.55 -7.44 7.09
CA LEU A 63 -3.82 -6.08 6.63
C LEU A 63 -5.29 -5.94 6.20
N VAL A 64 -5.78 -6.87 5.37
CA VAL A 64 -7.19 -6.86 4.92
C VAL A 64 -8.16 -6.91 6.10
N LEU A 65 -7.91 -7.76 7.11
CA LEU A 65 -8.76 -7.85 8.29
C LEU A 65 -8.75 -6.55 9.11
N GLN A 66 -7.58 -5.93 9.28
CA GLN A 66 -7.43 -4.66 10.00
C GLN A 66 -8.16 -3.52 9.28
N GLU A 67 -7.94 -3.37 7.98
CA GLU A 67 -8.60 -2.33 7.18
C GLU A 67 -10.11 -2.55 7.11
N ALA A 68 -10.57 -3.80 7.01
CA ALA A 68 -12.01 -4.11 7.07
C ALA A 68 -12.63 -3.74 8.43
N ALA A 69 -11.92 -4.01 9.53
CA ALA A 69 -12.38 -3.63 10.87
C ALA A 69 -12.41 -2.10 11.04
N HIS A 70 -11.41 -1.38 10.54
CA HIS A 70 -11.40 0.08 10.52
C HIS A 70 -12.55 0.66 9.71
N LEU A 71 -12.77 0.16 8.49
CA LEU A 71 -13.87 0.62 7.66
C LEU A 71 -15.21 0.38 8.34
N LYS A 72 -15.40 -0.80 8.93
CA LYS A 72 -16.63 -1.11 9.67
C LYS A 72 -16.85 -0.13 10.83
N ALA A 73 -15.79 0.21 11.59
CA ALA A 73 -15.90 1.18 12.68
C ALA A 73 -16.30 2.58 12.19
N VAL A 74 -15.84 3.01 11.02
CA VAL A 74 -16.27 4.29 10.41
C VAL A 74 -17.75 4.22 10.01
N LEU A 75 -18.17 3.12 9.38
CA LEU A 75 -19.56 2.95 8.93
C LEU A 75 -20.56 2.78 10.09
N ASP A 76 -20.12 2.20 11.21
CA ASP A 76 -20.94 2.04 12.42
C ASP A 76 -21.06 3.36 13.22
N ASN A 77 -20.29 4.40 12.88
CA ASN A 77 -20.34 5.69 13.56
C ASN A 77 -21.62 6.46 13.17
N LEU A 78 -22.45 6.79 14.17
CA LEU A 78 -23.71 7.52 13.96
C LEU A 78 -23.52 8.87 13.28
N GLN A 79 -22.45 9.60 13.58
CA GLN A 79 -22.19 10.90 12.94
C GLN A 79 -21.89 10.73 11.45
N PHE A 80 -21.17 9.66 11.10
CA PHE A 80 -20.84 9.35 9.70
C PHE A 80 -22.07 8.89 8.91
N GLN A 81 -23.02 8.22 9.55
CA GLN A 81 -24.30 7.86 8.93
C GLN A 81 -25.22 9.06 8.70
N LEU A 82 -25.19 10.05 9.61
CA LEU A 82 -25.99 11.28 9.51
C LEU A 82 -25.43 12.26 8.47
N ASP A 83 -24.13 12.54 8.53
CA ASP A 83 -23.45 13.43 7.59
C ASP A 83 -22.00 12.98 7.35
N PRO A 84 -21.76 12.16 6.31
CA PRO A 84 -20.41 11.66 6.02
C PRO A 84 -19.46 12.79 5.59
N PHE A 85 -19.96 13.84 4.94
CA PHE A 85 -19.12 14.92 4.41
C PHE A 85 -18.61 15.83 5.52
N ALA A 86 -19.46 16.19 6.49
CA ALA A 86 -19.02 16.98 7.64
C ALA A 86 -17.99 16.24 8.49
N VAL A 87 -18.18 14.93 8.70
CA VAL A 87 -17.22 14.10 9.47
C VAL A 87 -15.88 13.99 8.75
N ILE A 88 -15.89 13.76 7.43
CA ILE A 88 -14.65 13.73 6.63
C ILE A 88 -13.96 15.09 6.68
N HIS A 89 -14.70 16.19 6.53
CA HIS A 89 -14.12 17.54 6.60
C HIS A 89 -13.48 17.82 7.96
N GLN A 90 -14.16 17.48 9.05
CA GLN A 90 -13.60 17.61 10.40
C GLN A 90 -12.36 16.73 10.59
N HIS A 91 -12.39 15.49 10.10
CA HIS A 91 -11.24 14.59 10.15
C HIS A 91 -10.05 15.20 9.40
N LEU A 92 -10.26 15.67 8.17
CA LEU A 92 -9.23 16.32 7.37
C LEU A 92 -8.61 17.52 8.07
N LEU A 93 -9.41 18.34 8.77
CA LEU A 93 -8.90 19.46 9.57
C LEU A 93 -8.09 18.99 10.78
N ALA A 94 -8.55 17.94 11.47
CA ALA A 94 -7.91 17.43 12.68
C ALA A 94 -6.59 16.68 12.38
N THR A 95 -6.51 16.01 11.23
CA THR A 95 -5.33 15.22 10.83
C THR A 95 -4.40 15.96 9.88
N GLN A 96 -4.56 17.27 9.70
CA GLN A 96 -3.55 18.04 8.99
C GLN A 96 -2.21 17.91 9.71
N PRO A 97 -1.12 17.53 9.02
CA PRO A 97 0.19 17.57 9.62
C PRO A 97 0.50 19.01 10.07
N PRO A 98 1.15 19.20 11.23
CA PRO A 98 1.55 20.55 11.65
C PRO A 98 2.40 21.15 10.53
N ALA A 99 1.96 22.32 10.04
CA ALA A 99 2.72 23.06 9.05
C ALA A 99 4.16 23.21 9.56
N ALA A 100 5.14 22.96 8.69
CA ALA A 100 6.55 23.13 8.98
C ALA A 100 6.86 24.61 9.25
N ALA A 101 6.45 25.08 10.41
CA ALA A 101 6.82 26.36 10.97
C ALA A 101 8.12 26.15 11.75
N LYS A 102 9.03 27.09 11.50
CA LYS A 102 10.40 27.16 11.98
C LYS A 102 10.47 26.98 13.49
N GLY A 103 11.58 26.38 13.92
CA GLY A 103 11.78 25.91 15.28
C GLY A 103 11.53 26.96 16.35
N ASP A 104 11.09 26.47 17.50
CA ASP A 104 11.76 26.78 18.75
C ASP A 104 11.61 25.60 19.70
N ALA A 105 12.75 25.15 20.21
CA ALA A 105 12.84 24.15 21.23
C ALA A 105 12.33 24.74 22.56
N MET A 106 11.44 24.03 23.24
CA MET A 106 11.43 24.08 24.71
C MET A 106 11.27 22.67 25.26
N ARG A 107 12.32 22.23 25.94
CA ARG A 107 12.46 20.95 26.61
C ARG A 107 11.92 20.99 28.05
N GLN A 108 11.85 19.78 28.62
CA GLN A 108 12.02 19.41 30.05
C GLN A 108 10.72 19.37 30.86
N GLY A 109 10.46 18.45 31.79
CA GLY A 109 11.16 17.29 32.40
C GLY A 109 10.05 16.53 33.17
N LYS A 110 10.20 15.39 33.87
CA LYS A 110 11.28 14.82 34.67
C LYS A 110 10.83 13.40 35.10
N ASP A 111 11.78 12.49 35.26
CA ASP A 111 11.97 11.48 36.33
C ASP A 111 10.75 10.94 37.11
N SER A 112 10.68 9.71 37.62
CA SER A 112 11.41 8.45 37.51
C SER A 112 10.68 7.51 38.48
N LYS A 113 10.40 6.24 38.14
CA LYS A 113 10.09 5.24 39.18
C LYS A 113 10.61 3.86 38.81
N LYS A 114 11.66 3.49 39.54
CA LYS A 114 12.48 2.29 39.44
C LYS A 114 11.79 1.15 40.19
N GLU A 115 11.21 0.16 39.52
CA GLU A 115 10.82 -1.10 40.16
C GLU A 115 11.94 -2.14 39.99
N LYS A 116 12.71 -2.35 41.07
CA LYS A 116 13.68 -3.45 41.18
C LYS A 116 12.92 -4.78 41.28
N ARG A 117 13.02 -5.64 40.27
CA ARG A 117 12.85 -7.09 40.46
C ARG A 117 14.06 -7.83 39.90
N ARG A 118 14.59 -8.69 40.77
CA ARG A 118 15.85 -9.45 40.65
C ARG A 118 15.71 -10.52 39.56
N GLY A 119 16.75 -10.72 38.75
CA GLY A 119 16.81 -11.90 37.86
C GLY A 119 18.02 -11.96 36.92
N LYS A 120 19.09 -12.59 37.40
CA LYS A 120 20.16 -13.32 36.67
C LYS A 120 20.98 -12.65 35.54
N LYS A 121 22.28 -12.55 35.86
CA LYS A 121 23.51 -12.50 35.05
C LYS A 121 23.38 -12.81 33.55
N GLY A 122 23.88 -11.89 32.73
CA GLY A 122 24.31 -12.11 31.35
C GLY A 122 25.07 -10.87 30.86
N ALA A 123 26.40 -10.93 30.86
CA ALA A 123 27.26 -9.87 30.36
C ALA A 123 27.39 -9.98 28.83
N SER A 124 27.06 -8.93 28.10
CA SER A 124 28.05 -8.09 27.39
C SER A 124 27.34 -7.16 26.40
N SER A 125 27.90 -5.97 26.33
CA SER A 125 27.46 -4.80 25.59
C SER A 125 27.71 -4.96 24.08
N SER A 126 26.72 -4.65 23.26
CA SER A 126 26.95 -4.06 21.93
C SER A 126 25.75 -3.20 21.54
N SER A 127 25.75 -1.95 22.00
CA SER A 127 24.89 -0.89 21.47
C SER A 127 25.79 0.07 20.73
N GLN A 128 25.83 -0.03 19.40
CA GLN A 128 26.49 0.94 18.55
C GLN A 128 25.61 2.19 18.48
N ALA A 129 26.03 3.24 19.20
CA ALA A 129 25.52 4.59 18.99
C ALA A 129 26.15 5.13 17.70
N MET A 130 25.32 5.67 16.81
CA MET A 130 25.77 6.53 15.72
C MET A 130 26.00 7.92 16.29
N ASP A 131 27.24 8.41 16.24
CA ASP A 131 27.58 9.81 16.48
C ASP A 131 26.98 10.69 15.37
N ILE A 132 26.36 11.79 15.78
CA ILE A 132 26.02 12.97 14.95
C ILE A 132 26.60 14.18 15.68
#